data_AF-A0A2E5IFM8-F1
#
_entry.id   AF-A0A2E5IFM8-F1
#
_cell.length_a   1.000
_cell.length_b   1.000
_cell.length_c   1.000
_cell.angle_alpha   90.00
_cell.angle_beta   90.00
_cell.angle_gamma   90.00
#
_symmetry.space_group_name_H-M   'P 1'
#
loop_
_entity.id
_entity.type
_entity.pdbx_description
1 polymer ?
#
loop_
_entity_poly.entity_id
_entity_poly.type
_entity_poly.pdbx_seq_one_letter_code
_entity_poly.pdbx_strand_id
1 'polypeptide(L)'
;MNNMIPLTIANTLDQSTKKRVEVAANQTVKEVVRQNNPTPLNSFDVYDGDGKVISDEQAAGHRDATLYVGVEKVIGGGVPRKRLGELQIEYPSIQPVKQWTDRKQAKMFLVRFPSNGRTRSGFWEIVIHCPNAGSALMHAYVLNFDEITGRVGVSLFANPPSAAYARGAGNGFIPGSSTTRGRWVCHGNILPHLQRLGSDPVVRVGAYINHIQNLLNS
;
A
#
# COMPACT_ATOMS: atom_id res chain seq x y z
N MET A 1 -40.71 -13.67 -18.09
CA MET A 1 -40.79 -12.28 -17.56
C MET A 1 -39.40 -11.68 -17.63
N ASN A 2 -39.21 -10.57 -18.36
CA ASN A 2 -37.92 -9.85 -18.37
C ASN A 2 -37.69 -9.25 -16.99
N ASN A 3 -36.87 -9.92 -16.17
CA ASN A 3 -36.63 -9.52 -14.80
C ASN A 3 -35.48 -8.51 -14.76
N MET A 4 -35.72 -7.33 -15.35
CA MET A 4 -34.77 -6.23 -15.30
C MET A 4 -34.63 -5.76 -13.85
N ILE A 5 -33.39 -5.52 -13.44
CA ILE A 5 -33.04 -5.10 -12.09
C ILE A 5 -32.71 -3.60 -12.11
N PRO A 6 -33.48 -2.76 -11.41
CA PRO A 6 -33.12 -1.37 -11.24
C PRO A 6 -31.91 -1.24 -10.30
N LEU A 7 -30.92 -0.43 -10.70
CA LEU A 7 -29.73 -0.11 -9.92
C LEU A 7 -29.42 1.40 -10.03
N THR A 8 -28.79 1.97 -9.01
CA THR A 8 -28.23 3.32 -9.08
C THR A 8 -26.71 3.26 -9.01
N ILE A 9 -26.01 3.81 -9.98
CA ILE A 9 -24.54 3.85 -10.03
C ILE A 9 -24.09 5.25 -9.61
N ALA A 10 -23.18 5.35 -8.63
CA ALA A 10 -22.56 6.59 -8.16
C ALA A 10 -21.04 6.48 -8.23
N ASN A 11 -20.35 7.54 -8.67
CA ASN A 11 -18.89 7.60 -8.61
C ASN A 11 -18.44 8.04 -7.20
N THR A 12 -17.51 7.31 -6.60
CA THR A 12 -16.97 7.64 -5.26
C THR A 12 -16.08 8.89 -5.26
N LEU A 13 -15.44 9.19 -6.39
CA LEU A 13 -14.57 10.36 -6.57
C LEU A 13 -15.37 11.63 -6.91
N ASP A 14 -16.59 11.46 -7.41
CA ASP A 14 -17.52 12.55 -7.72
C ASP A 14 -18.97 12.08 -7.50
N GLN A 15 -19.49 12.33 -6.29
CA GLN A 15 -20.83 11.91 -5.91
C GLN A 15 -21.94 12.84 -6.42
N SER A 16 -21.58 13.91 -7.14
CA SER A 16 -22.56 14.85 -7.71
C SER A 16 -23.38 14.24 -8.84
N THR A 17 -22.91 13.14 -9.42
CA THR A 17 -23.57 12.41 -10.51
C THR A 17 -23.97 11.00 -10.07
N LYS A 18 -25.28 10.72 -10.11
CA LYS A 18 -25.86 9.38 -9.89
C LYS A 18 -26.68 9.00 -11.11
N LYS A 19 -26.51 7.78 -11.61
CA LYS A 19 -27.21 7.29 -12.80
C LYS A 19 -28.03 6.05 -12.46
N ARG A 20 -29.34 6.11 -12.68
CA ARG A 20 -30.21 4.94 -12.56
C ARG A 20 -30.16 4.13 -13.87
N VAL A 21 -30.01 2.82 -13.76
CA VAL A 21 -29.95 1.89 -14.89
C VAL A 21 -30.85 0.69 -14.62
N GLU A 22 -31.34 0.07 -15.69
CA GLU A 22 -32.05 -1.21 -15.63
C GLU A 22 -31.20 -2.26 -16.34
N VAL A 23 -30.92 -3.38 -15.67
CA VAL A 23 -29.97 -4.38 -16.17
C VAL A 23 -30.51 -5.81 -16.07
N ALA A 24 -29.95 -6.71 -16.85
CA ALA A 24 -30.35 -8.11 -16.76
C ALA A 24 -29.84 -8.73 -15.45
N ALA A 25 -30.69 -9.56 -14.83
CA ALA A 25 -30.43 -10.15 -13.51
C ALA A 25 -29.16 -11.02 -13.44
N ASN A 26 -28.72 -11.57 -14.58
CA ASN A 26 -27.59 -12.49 -14.72
C ASN A 26 -26.25 -11.80 -15.07
N GLN A 27 -26.22 -10.47 -15.11
CA GLN A 27 -24.98 -9.73 -15.29
C GLN A 27 -24.30 -9.48 -13.96
N THR A 28 -22.97 -9.51 -13.95
CA THR A 28 -22.21 -9.06 -12.78
C THR A 28 -22.29 -7.55 -12.65
N VAL A 29 -22.17 -7.06 -11.42
CA VAL A 29 -22.18 -5.64 -11.12
C VAL A 29 -21.06 -4.88 -11.86
N LYS A 30 -19.86 -5.48 -12.03
CA LYS A 30 -18.75 -4.88 -12.77
C LYS A 30 -19.01 -4.77 -14.29
N GLU A 31 -19.69 -5.76 -14.88
CA GLU A 31 -20.12 -5.70 -16.29
C GLU A 31 -21.16 -4.59 -16.52
N VAL A 32 -22.13 -4.49 -15.61
CA VAL A 32 -23.16 -3.44 -15.62
C VAL A 32 -22.53 -2.05 -15.63
N VAL A 33 -21.54 -1.81 -14.76
CA VAL A 33 -20.83 -0.52 -14.68
C VAL A 33 -20.03 -0.23 -15.96
N ARG A 34 -19.33 -1.23 -16.53
CA ARG A 34 -18.61 -1.06 -17.81
C ARG A 34 -19.52 -0.68 -18.97
N GLN A 35 -20.69 -1.33 -19.06
CA GLN A 35 -21.63 -1.12 -20.16
C GLN A 35 -22.34 0.25 -20.09
N ASN A 36 -22.49 0.83 -18.89
CA ASN A 36 -23.28 2.04 -18.66
C ASN A 36 -22.45 3.31 -18.33
N ASN A 37 -21.11 3.20 -18.39
CA ASN A 37 -19.94 4.11 -18.20
C ASN A 37 -20.11 5.66 -18.08
N PRO A 38 -19.15 6.44 -17.48
CA PRO A 38 -17.86 6.04 -16.91
C PRO A 38 -17.45 6.58 -15.53
N THR A 39 -16.66 5.76 -14.84
CA THR A 39 -15.50 6.27 -14.13
C THR A 39 -14.34 6.45 -15.13
N PRO A 40 -13.49 7.50 -15.03
CA PRO A 40 -12.30 7.67 -15.88
C PRO A 40 -11.18 6.68 -15.54
N LEU A 41 -11.41 5.74 -14.62
CA LEU A 41 -10.41 4.83 -14.12
C LEU A 41 -10.18 3.65 -15.08
N ASN A 42 -8.93 3.44 -15.46
CA ASN A 42 -8.50 2.29 -16.27
C ASN A 42 -8.75 0.93 -15.59
N SER A 43 -8.80 0.90 -14.26
CA SER A 43 -9.30 -0.23 -13.47
C SER A 43 -10.09 0.26 -12.25
N PHE A 44 -11.15 -0.46 -11.89
CA PHE A 44 -12.07 -0.07 -10.81
C PHE A 44 -12.72 -1.28 -10.13
N ASP A 45 -13.23 -1.08 -8.92
CA ASP A 45 -14.16 -2.00 -8.26
C ASP A 45 -15.47 -1.31 -7.90
N VAL A 46 -16.48 -2.15 -7.67
CA VAL A 46 -17.82 -1.71 -7.27
C VAL A 46 -18.10 -2.12 -5.84
N TYR A 47 -18.65 -1.17 -5.09
CA TYR A 47 -18.91 -1.28 -3.66
C TYR A 47 -20.40 -1.10 -3.37
N ASP A 48 -20.90 -1.75 -2.32
CA ASP A 48 -22.21 -1.46 -1.74
C ASP A 48 -22.17 -0.23 -0.82
N GLY A 49 -23.31 0.12 -0.21
CA GLY A 49 -23.43 1.25 0.72
C GLY A 49 -22.58 1.13 1.99
N ASP A 50 -22.13 -0.07 2.34
CA ASP A 50 -21.27 -0.35 3.49
C ASP A 50 -19.79 -0.41 3.10
N GLY A 51 -19.45 -0.21 1.83
CA GLY A 51 -18.07 -0.24 1.31
C GLY A 51 -17.52 -1.66 1.11
N LYS A 52 -18.36 -2.69 1.07
CA LYS A 52 -17.96 -4.06 0.68
C LYS A 52 -17.86 -4.14 -0.84
N VAL A 53 -16.85 -4.85 -1.35
CA VAL A 53 -16.72 -5.09 -2.79
C VAL A 53 -17.70 -6.15 -3.24
N ILE A 54 -18.45 -5.80 -4.29
CA ILE A 54 -19.50 -6.60 -4.91
C ILE A 54 -19.32 -6.69 -6.44
N SER A 55 -18.12 -6.34 -6.94
CA SER A 55 -17.76 -6.35 -8.37
C SER A 55 -18.25 -7.59 -9.14
N ASP A 56 -18.03 -8.78 -8.56
CA ASP A 56 -18.33 -10.07 -9.21
C ASP A 56 -19.69 -10.65 -8.78
N GLU A 57 -20.44 -9.95 -7.91
CA GLU A 57 -21.78 -10.37 -7.50
C GLU A 57 -22.80 -10.10 -8.62
N GLN A 58 -23.88 -10.89 -8.62
CA GLN A 58 -24.95 -10.81 -9.63
C GLN A 58 -25.88 -9.64 -9.35
N ALA A 59 -26.26 -8.89 -10.39
CA ALA A 59 -27.16 -7.74 -10.28
C ALA A 59 -28.48 -8.09 -9.56
N ALA A 60 -28.99 -9.31 -9.74
CA ALA A 60 -30.18 -9.81 -9.06
C ALA A 60 -30.17 -9.62 -7.53
N GLY A 61 -28.99 -9.70 -6.89
CA GLY A 61 -28.84 -9.57 -5.44
C GLY A 61 -28.88 -8.13 -4.93
N HIS A 62 -28.89 -7.13 -5.83
CA HIS A 62 -28.73 -5.72 -5.48
C HIS A 62 -29.88 -4.84 -5.97
N ARG A 63 -31.08 -5.40 -6.16
CA ARG A 63 -32.24 -4.65 -6.63
C ARG A 63 -32.47 -3.37 -5.83
N ASP A 64 -32.65 -2.27 -6.54
CA ASP A 64 -32.84 -0.90 -6.02
C ASP A 64 -31.67 -0.37 -5.17
N ALA A 65 -30.53 -1.06 -5.12
CA ALA A 65 -29.36 -0.61 -4.39
C ALA A 65 -28.64 0.54 -5.09
N THR A 66 -27.90 1.32 -4.30
CA THR A 66 -26.88 2.23 -4.81
C THR A 66 -25.53 1.51 -4.80
N LEU A 67 -24.92 1.45 -5.98
CA LEU A 67 -23.61 0.90 -6.25
C LEU A 67 -22.61 2.04 -6.36
N TYR A 68 -21.50 1.91 -5.65
CA TYR A 68 -20.45 2.92 -5.62
C TYR A 68 -19.26 2.43 -6.44
N VAL A 69 -18.84 3.22 -7.43
CA VAL A 69 -17.69 2.90 -8.29
C VAL A 69 -16.48 3.65 -7.76
N GLY A 70 -15.42 2.91 -7.45
CA GLY A 70 -14.18 3.50 -6.96
C GLY A 70 -12.95 2.81 -7.54
N VAL A 71 -11.77 3.29 -7.15
CA VAL A 71 -10.52 2.58 -7.44
C VAL A 71 -10.65 1.11 -7.07
N GLU A 72 -9.99 0.20 -7.80
CA GLU A 72 -9.96 -1.20 -7.43
C GLU A 72 -9.62 -1.34 -5.95
N LYS A 73 -10.39 -2.16 -5.25
CA LYS A 73 -10.01 -2.62 -3.93
C LYS A 73 -8.76 -3.43 -4.15
N VAL A 74 -7.63 -2.81 -3.83
CA VAL A 74 -6.37 -3.51 -3.91
C VAL A 74 -6.43 -4.67 -2.90
N ILE A 75 -6.55 -5.90 -3.38
CA ILE A 75 -6.27 -7.09 -2.57
C ILE A 75 -4.76 -7.09 -2.38
N GLY A 76 -4.32 -6.37 -1.36
CA GLY A 76 -2.94 -6.22 -1.02
C GLY A 76 -2.88 -5.48 0.29
N GLY A 77 -2.74 -6.24 1.38
CA GLY A 77 -2.29 -5.65 2.63
C GLY A 77 -0.83 -5.99 2.87
N GLY A 78 -0.35 -5.69 4.06
CA GLY A 78 1.05 -5.90 4.43
C GLY A 78 1.46 -7.37 4.44
N VAL A 79 2.62 -7.68 5.04
CA VAL A 79 3.10 -9.07 5.10
C VAL A 79 2.15 -9.90 5.98
N PRO A 80 1.66 -11.06 5.51
CA PRO A 80 0.84 -11.94 6.33
C PRO A 80 1.57 -12.32 7.63
N ARG A 81 0.91 -12.18 8.78
CA ARG A 81 1.56 -12.41 10.09
C ARG A 81 2.16 -13.81 10.21
N LYS A 82 1.48 -14.82 9.66
CA LYS A 82 1.96 -16.22 9.65
C LYS A 82 3.26 -16.41 8.86
N ARG A 83 3.58 -15.48 7.95
CA ARG A 83 4.76 -15.51 7.08
C ARG A 83 5.86 -14.56 7.55
N LEU A 84 5.66 -13.84 8.66
CA LEU A 84 6.67 -12.92 9.18
C LEU A 84 7.97 -13.65 9.57
N GLY A 85 7.83 -14.91 10.02
CA GLY A 85 8.97 -15.77 10.34
C GLY A 85 9.90 -16.02 9.15
N GLU A 86 9.40 -15.96 7.91
CA GLU A 86 10.23 -16.11 6.72
C GLU A 86 11.19 -14.93 6.56
N LEU A 87 10.73 -13.70 6.84
CA LEU A 87 11.59 -12.51 6.84
C LEU A 87 12.60 -12.51 8.01
N GLN A 88 12.23 -13.11 9.14
CA GLN A 88 13.10 -13.18 10.32
C GLN A 88 14.33 -14.07 10.13
N ILE A 89 14.32 -14.97 9.13
CA ILE A 89 15.49 -15.79 8.78
C ILE A 89 16.64 -14.90 8.31
N GLU A 90 16.36 -13.96 7.41
CA GLU A 90 17.38 -13.04 6.86
C GLU A 90 17.51 -11.75 7.67
N TYR A 91 16.43 -11.33 8.33
CA TYR A 91 16.38 -10.09 9.12
C TYR A 91 15.90 -10.37 10.55
N PRO A 92 16.70 -10.99 11.43
CA PRO A 92 16.25 -11.44 12.76
C PRO A 92 15.69 -10.32 13.66
N SER A 93 16.09 -9.08 13.42
CA SER A 93 15.62 -7.90 14.15
C SER A 93 14.27 -7.36 13.68
N ILE A 94 13.68 -7.91 12.61
CA ILE A 94 12.42 -7.42 12.05
C ILE A 94 11.28 -7.63 13.04
N GLN A 95 10.60 -6.54 13.37
CA GLN A 95 9.47 -6.53 14.28
C GLN A 95 8.31 -5.75 13.67
N PRO A 96 7.06 -6.26 13.77
CA PRO A 96 5.91 -5.55 13.27
C PRO A 96 5.55 -4.38 14.20
N VAL A 97 5.27 -3.20 13.65
CA VAL A 97 4.81 -2.06 14.44
C VAL A 97 3.35 -2.29 14.83
N LYS A 98 3.08 -2.33 16.14
CA LYS A 98 1.77 -2.74 16.71
C LYS A 98 0.59 -1.98 16.09
N GLN A 99 0.68 -0.65 15.99
CA GLN A 99 -0.38 0.20 15.43
C GLN A 99 -0.72 -0.14 13.96
N TRP A 100 0.25 -0.67 13.22
CA TRP A 100 0.14 -1.02 11.81
C TRP A 100 -0.01 -2.52 11.58
N THR A 101 -0.40 -3.26 12.62
CA THR A 101 -0.51 -4.71 12.60
C THR A 101 -1.88 -5.14 13.08
N ASP A 102 -2.56 -5.95 12.26
CA ASP A 102 -3.84 -6.55 12.60
C ASP A 102 -3.70 -8.07 12.82
N ARG A 103 -4.80 -8.83 12.89
CA ARG A 103 -4.73 -10.29 13.08
C ARG A 103 -4.19 -11.04 11.86
N LYS A 104 -4.27 -10.45 10.67
CA LYS A 104 -3.94 -11.07 9.39
C LYS A 104 -2.56 -10.66 8.90
N GLN A 105 -2.15 -9.41 9.12
CA GLN A 105 -0.98 -8.83 8.45
C GLN A 105 -0.30 -7.71 9.25
N ALA A 106 0.96 -7.44 8.89
CA ALA A 106 1.75 -6.32 9.38
C ALA A 106 2.08 -5.37 8.21
N LYS A 107 1.75 -4.09 8.35
CA LYS A 107 1.92 -3.05 7.31
C LYS A 107 3.08 -2.11 7.57
N MET A 108 3.77 -2.29 8.69
CA MET A 108 4.95 -1.51 9.02
C MET A 108 5.88 -2.34 9.89
N PHE A 109 7.18 -2.20 9.65
CA PHE A 109 8.22 -2.99 10.30
C PHE A 109 9.29 -2.08 10.87
N LEU A 110 9.71 -2.35 12.10
CA LEU A 110 10.99 -1.89 12.62
C LEU A 110 12.04 -2.93 12.23
N VAL A 111 13.17 -2.48 11.69
CA VAL A 111 14.31 -3.33 11.34
C VAL A 111 15.59 -2.67 11.81
N ARG A 112 16.51 -3.46 12.35
CA ARG A 112 17.87 -3.03 12.70
C ARG A 112 18.91 -3.85 11.94
N PHE A 113 19.87 -3.19 11.30
CA PHE A 113 20.99 -3.86 10.65
C PHE A 113 22.30 -3.07 10.83
N PRO A 114 23.46 -3.73 10.72
CA PRO A 114 24.76 -3.08 10.89
C PRO A 114 24.93 -1.87 9.98
N SER A 115 25.46 -0.78 10.54
CA SER A 115 25.63 0.49 9.84
C SER A 115 26.98 0.66 9.15
N ASN A 116 27.86 -0.34 9.21
CA ASN A 116 29.21 -0.26 8.64
C ASN A 116 29.96 1.04 9.06
N GLY A 117 29.86 1.40 10.34
CA GLY A 117 30.51 2.59 10.91
C GLY A 117 29.82 3.93 10.62
N ARG A 118 28.63 3.93 10.00
CA ARG A 118 27.91 5.17 9.66
C ARG A 118 27.10 5.78 10.80
N THR A 119 26.89 5.02 11.89
CA THR A 119 26.22 5.48 13.10
C THR A 119 27.05 5.20 14.35
N ARG A 120 26.90 6.03 15.40
CA ARG A 120 27.60 5.84 16.68
C ARG A 120 27.30 4.49 17.33
N SER A 121 26.07 4.00 17.22
CA SER A 121 25.63 2.73 17.79
C SER A 121 26.12 1.51 17.01
N GLY A 122 26.64 1.69 15.79
CA GLY A 122 26.99 0.60 14.87
C GLY A 122 25.79 -0.03 14.15
N PHE A 123 24.58 0.49 14.36
CA PHE A 123 23.35 0.00 13.73
C PHE A 123 22.53 1.12 13.09
N TRP A 124 21.87 0.79 11.99
CA TRP A 124 20.75 1.56 11.49
C TRP A 124 19.48 1.09 12.20
N GLU A 125 18.67 2.04 12.65
CA GLU A 125 17.31 1.78 13.12
C GLU A 125 16.34 2.36 12.12
N ILE A 126 15.62 1.50 11.40
CA ILE A 126 14.72 1.92 10.35
C ILE A 126 13.31 1.42 10.56
N VAL A 127 12.35 2.21 10.10
CA VAL A 127 10.96 1.80 9.93
C VAL A 127 10.64 1.73 8.45
N ILE A 128 10.00 0.64 8.03
CA ILE A 128 9.51 0.46 6.66
C ILE A 128 7.99 0.47 6.70
N HIS A 129 7.38 1.45 6.04
CA HIS A 129 5.95 1.51 5.80
C HIS A 129 5.61 0.80 4.49
N CYS A 130 4.74 -0.20 4.58
CA CYS A 130 4.34 -1.09 3.50
C CYS A 130 2.83 -1.38 3.63
N PRO A 131 1.96 -0.43 3.27
CA PRO A 131 0.51 -0.60 3.42
C PRO A 131 -0.02 -1.75 2.56
N ASN A 132 0.69 -2.06 1.47
CA ASN A 132 0.43 -3.18 0.58
C ASN A 132 1.75 -3.78 0.07
N ALA A 133 2.10 -4.96 0.59
CA ALA A 133 3.36 -5.63 0.30
C ALA A 133 3.40 -6.31 -1.08
N GLY A 134 2.25 -6.68 -1.63
CA GLY A 134 2.16 -7.41 -2.89
C GLY A 134 2.30 -6.52 -4.13
N SER A 135 1.99 -5.23 -4.05
CA SER A 135 2.03 -4.36 -5.24
C SER A 135 2.42 -2.91 -5.03
N ALA A 136 2.36 -2.37 -3.81
CA ALA A 136 2.68 -0.96 -3.58
C ALA A 136 4.17 -0.68 -3.44
N LEU A 137 4.51 0.59 -3.61
CA LEU A 137 5.80 1.14 -3.22
C LEU A 137 5.89 1.23 -1.70
N MET A 138 7.05 0.83 -1.18
CA MET A 138 7.38 0.90 0.24
C MET A 138 8.20 2.16 0.54
N HIS A 139 8.14 2.63 1.78
CA HIS A 139 8.92 3.77 2.22
C HIS A 139 9.69 3.44 3.50
N ALA A 140 10.99 3.70 3.48
CA ALA A 140 11.87 3.48 4.62
C ALA A 140 12.22 4.81 5.28
N TYR A 141 12.34 4.80 6.61
CA TYR A 141 12.64 5.95 7.44
C TYR A 141 13.73 5.60 8.43
N VAL A 142 14.83 6.35 8.44
CA VAL A 142 15.83 6.25 9.49
C VAL A 142 15.30 6.95 10.74
N LEU A 143 15.30 6.25 11.87
CA LEU A 143 14.88 6.77 13.17
C LEU A 143 16.07 7.41 13.92
N ASN A 144 17.21 6.73 13.93
CA ASN A 144 18.41 7.17 14.65
C ASN A 144 19.30 8.10 13.80
N PHE A 145 18.71 9.01 13.04
CA PHE A 145 19.44 9.90 12.14
C PHE A 145 20.37 10.90 12.88
N ASP A 146 20.10 11.16 14.17
CA ASP A 146 20.96 11.97 15.03
C ASP A 146 22.25 11.24 15.48
N GLU A 147 22.36 9.93 15.19
CA GLU A 147 23.55 9.13 15.47
C GLU A 147 24.52 9.04 14.28
N ILE A 148 24.18 9.63 13.14
CA ILE A 148 25.00 9.54 11.92
C ILE A 148 26.33 10.27 12.15
N THR A 149 27.44 9.56 11.95
CA THR A 149 28.81 10.04 12.25
C THR A 149 29.53 10.66 11.06
N GLY A 150 28.96 10.56 9.86
CA GLY A 150 29.59 11.05 8.64
C GLY A 150 28.63 11.13 7.46
N ARG A 151 29.17 11.29 6.24
CA ARG A 151 28.36 11.34 5.03
C ARG A 151 27.80 9.94 4.72
N VAL A 152 26.50 9.88 4.45
CA VAL A 152 25.82 8.70 3.90
C VAL A 152 25.68 8.88 2.39
N GLY A 153 25.91 7.81 1.60
CA GLY A 153 25.85 7.87 0.14
C GLY A 153 24.44 8.17 -0.43
N VAL A 154 23.40 7.97 0.38
CA VAL A 154 22.00 8.23 0.03
C VAL A 154 21.45 9.49 0.71
N SER A 155 20.61 10.23 0.00
CA SER A 155 19.90 11.38 0.55
C SER A 155 18.81 10.94 1.53
N LEU A 156 18.79 11.58 2.70
CA LEU A 156 17.80 11.39 3.76
C LEU A 156 16.99 12.68 3.94
N PHE A 157 15.67 12.61 3.75
CA PHE A 157 14.81 13.80 3.74
C PHE A 157 13.85 13.82 4.92
N ALA A 158 13.71 14.99 5.57
CA ALA A 158 12.49 15.24 6.35
C ALA A 158 11.33 15.52 5.41
N ASN A 159 11.52 16.37 4.41
CA ASN A 159 10.51 16.70 3.42
C ASN A 159 10.95 16.13 2.07
N PRO A 160 10.44 14.95 1.68
CA PRO A 160 10.79 14.31 0.42
C PRO A 160 10.46 15.21 -0.78
N PRO A 161 11.21 15.11 -1.88
CA PRO A 161 10.91 15.88 -3.10
C PRO A 161 9.53 15.50 -3.65
N SER A 162 8.91 16.40 -4.43
CA SER A 162 7.65 16.12 -5.15
C SER A 162 7.89 15.24 -6.38
N ALA A 163 8.49 14.07 -6.16
CA ALA A 163 8.72 13.04 -7.16
C ALA A 163 7.72 11.91 -7.01
N ALA A 164 7.33 11.26 -8.11
CA ALA A 164 6.36 10.17 -8.09
C ALA A 164 6.77 9.03 -7.13
N TYR A 165 8.06 8.71 -7.05
CA TYR A 165 8.61 7.68 -6.15
C TYR A 165 8.72 8.14 -4.68
N ALA A 166 8.49 9.42 -4.38
CA ALA A 166 8.42 9.94 -3.02
C ALA A 166 6.96 10.15 -2.56
N ARG A 167 5.98 9.86 -3.42
CA ARG A 167 4.57 10.06 -3.11
C ARG A 167 4.14 9.12 -1.98
N GLY A 168 3.72 9.70 -0.85
CA GLY A 168 3.33 8.93 0.35
C GLY A 168 4.44 8.81 1.38
N ALA A 169 5.63 9.38 1.12
CA ALA A 169 6.75 9.37 2.03
C ALA A 169 6.59 10.30 3.26
N GLY A 170 5.53 11.11 3.33
CA GLY A 170 5.23 11.94 4.51
C GLY A 170 6.04 13.24 4.58
N ASN A 171 6.10 13.85 5.77
CA ASN A 171 6.65 15.19 6.02
C ASN A 171 7.65 15.22 7.20
N GLY A 172 8.41 14.13 7.38
CA GLY A 172 9.48 14.02 8.39
C GLY A 172 9.04 13.31 9.67
N PHE A 173 7.80 12.85 9.69
CA PHE A 173 7.26 11.97 10.70
C PHE A 173 6.94 10.61 10.10
N ILE A 174 7.02 9.58 10.95
CA ILE A 174 6.62 8.23 10.57
C ILE A 174 5.11 8.22 10.30
N PRO A 175 4.64 7.57 9.22
CA PRO A 175 3.22 7.45 8.92
C PRO A 175 2.41 6.99 10.14
N GLY A 176 1.33 7.71 10.47
CA GLY A 176 0.48 7.43 11.63
C GLY A 176 1.01 7.92 12.98
N SER A 177 2.11 8.69 12.99
CA SER A 177 2.66 9.35 14.17
C SER A 177 2.84 10.85 13.94
N SER A 178 2.56 11.66 14.97
CA SER A 178 2.82 13.11 14.99
C SER A 178 4.00 13.49 15.88
N THR A 179 4.58 12.52 16.60
CA THR A 179 5.65 12.74 17.58
C THR A 179 6.95 12.06 17.18
N THR A 180 6.86 10.97 16.41
CA THR A 180 8.01 10.18 15.99
C THR A 180 8.56 10.71 14.67
N ARG A 181 9.72 11.35 14.73
CA ARG A 181 10.44 11.82 13.55
C ARG A 181 11.14 10.67 12.84
N GLY A 182 11.30 10.80 11.53
CA GLY A 182 12.10 9.90 10.71
C GLY A 182 12.58 10.61 9.45
N ARG A 183 13.76 10.22 8.96
CA ARG A 183 14.26 10.71 7.67
C ARG A 183 13.97 9.68 6.60
N TRP A 184 13.12 10.04 5.65
CA TRP A 184 12.82 9.18 4.52
C TRP A 184 14.08 8.92 3.69
N VAL A 185 14.33 7.66 3.37
CA VAL A 185 15.47 7.22 2.55
C VAL A 185 15.11 7.36 1.08
N CYS A 186 15.90 8.13 0.34
CA CYS A 186 15.76 8.20 -1.11
C CYS A 186 16.10 6.85 -1.76
N HIS A 187 15.09 6.06 -2.07
CA HIS A 187 15.27 4.71 -2.62
C HIS A 187 15.31 4.68 -4.16
N GLY A 188 15.21 5.84 -4.82
CA GLY A 188 15.11 5.95 -6.29
C GLY A 188 13.85 5.27 -6.84
N ASN A 189 13.82 5.07 -8.17
CA ASN A 189 12.70 4.41 -8.84
C ASN A 189 12.79 2.87 -8.74
N ILE A 190 12.66 2.33 -7.53
CA ILE A 190 12.77 0.87 -7.26
C ILE A 190 11.52 0.08 -7.66
N LEU A 191 10.35 0.72 -7.78
CA LEU A 191 9.08 0.01 -8.03
C LEU A 191 9.10 -0.95 -9.23
N PRO A 192 9.68 -0.60 -10.40
CA PRO A 192 9.76 -1.53 -11.53
C PRO A 192 10.58 -2.80 -11.22
N HIS A 193 11.58 -2.71 -10.35
CA HIS A 193 12.38 -3.87 -9.94
C HIS A 193 11.57 -4.80 -9.03
N LEU A 194 10.81 -4.23 -8.08
CA LEU A 194 9.92 -5.01 -7.21
C LEU A 194 8.80 -5.68 -7.99
N GLN A 195 8.28 -5.05 -9.05
CA GLN A 195 7.26 -5.63 -9.91
C GLN A 195 7.74 -6.88 -10.65
N ARG A 196 9.04 -6.96 -11.00
CA ARG A 196 9.63 -8.17 -11.62
C ARG A 196 9.70 -9.36 -10.67
N LEU A 197 9.65 -9.13 -9.36
CA LEU A 197 9.63 -10.18 -8.33
C LEU A 197 8.23 -10.78 -8.12
N GLY A 198 7.23 -10.35 -8.88
CA GLY A 198 5.84 -10.78 -8.73
C GLY A 198 5.13 -10.09 -7.56
N SER A 199 4.21 -10.80 -6.92
CA SER A 199 3.34 -10.29 -5.85
C SER A 199 3.57 -10.92 -4.48
N ASP A 200 4.59 -11.78 -4.33
CA ASP A 200 4.89 -12.38 -3.03
C ASP A 200 5.37 -11.29 -2.04
N PRO A 201 4.65 -11.08 -0.93
CA PRO A 201 4.93 -9.99 0.00
C PRO A 201 6.24 -10.20 0.77
N VAL A 202 6.65 -11.45 1.04
CA VAL A 202 7.92 -11.76 1.72
C VAL A 202 9.08 -11.46 0.80
N VAL A 203 9.02 -11.96 -0.44
CA VAL A 203 10.09 -11.73 -1.44
C VAL A 203 10.29 -10.24 -1.70
N ARG A 204 9.19 -9.50 -1.91
CA ARG A 204 9.26 -8.05 -2.19
C ARG A 204 9.78 -7.24 -1.01
N VAL A 205 9.31 -7.53 0.21
CA VAL A 205 9.76 -6.82 1.41
C VAL A 205 11.24 -7.13 1.70
N GLY A 206 11.66 -8.39 1.58
CA GLY A 206 13.07 -8.77 1.73
C GLY A 206 13.97 -8.05 0.73
N ALA A 207 13.61 -8.08 -0.56
CA ALA A 207 14.36 -7.35 -1.60
C ALA A 207 14.44 -5.84 -1.33
N TYR A 208 13.35 -5.25 -0.82
CA TYR A 208 13.34 -3.84 -0.45
C TYR A 208 14.24 -3.54 0.77
N ILE A 209 14.23 -4.39 1.81
CA ILE A 209 15.13 -4.24 2.96
C ILE A 209 16.59 -4.31 2.50
N ASN A 210 16.94 -5.30 1.66
CA ASN A 210 18.29 -5.44 1.11
C ASN A 210 18.72 -4.17 0.35
N HIS A 211 17.85 -3.63 -0.50
CA HIS A 211 18.12 -2.38 -1.22
C HIS A 211 18.39 -1.21 -0.27
N ILE A 212 17.55 -1.01 0.74
CA ILE A 212 17.73 0.07 1.73
C ILE A 212 19.02 -0.11 2.53
N GLN A 213 19.36 -1.33 2.91
CA GLN A 213 20.62 -1.64 3.59
C GLN A 213 21.83 -1.27 2.71
N ASN A 214 21.79 -1.61 1.42
CA ASN A 214 22.87 -1.25 0.48
C ASN A 214 23.00 0.26 0.31
N LEU A 215 21.89 0.99 0.16
CA LEU A 215 21.90 2.45 0.04
C LEU A 215 22.42 3.17 1.28
N LEU A 216 22.09 2.67 2.47
CA LEU A 216 22.52 3.28 3.73
C LEU A 216 23.99 2.97 4.05
N ASN A 217 24.53 1.85 3.57
CA ASN A 217 25.91 1.43 3.82
C ASN A 217 26.90 1.82 2.72
N SER A 218 26.42 2.29 1.55
CA SER A 218 27.26 2.84 0.47
C SER A 218 28.04 4.07 0.89
#